data_AF-A0A6I8US82-F1
#
_entry.id   AF-A0A6I8US82-F1
#
_cell.length_a   1.000
_cell.length_b   1.000
_cell.length_c   1.000
_cell.angle_alpha   90.00
_cell.angle_beta   90.00
_cell.angle_gamma   90.00
#
_symmetry.space_group_name_H-M   'P 1'
#
loop_
_entity.id
_entity.type
_entity.pdbx_description
1 polymer ?
#
loop_
_entity_poly.entity_id
_entity_poly.type
_entity_poly.pdbx_seq_one_letter_code
_entity_poly.pdbx_strand_id
1 'polypeptide(L)'
;MCGKGRLLRAMEVASVVLVLGLLLAVAGVSEGRPMDLYDDVSDFFDAISLDDVANTGRNTHPEQFCLMPARKGVCRALIPRWRYDPEQKKCVEFKFGGCDGNENNFSSYKDCMSTCEGM
;
A
#
# COMPACT_ATOMS: atom_id res chain seq x y z
N MET A 1 13.71 75.35 8.85
CA MET A 1 13.53 74.86 7.46
C MET A 1 13.17 73.38 7.52
N CYS A 2 11.89 73.03 7.61
CA CYS A 2 11.38 71.66 7.66
C CYS A 2 10.58 71.43 6.37
N GLY A 3 10.91 70.40 5.57
CA GLY A 3 10.09 70.04 4.41
C GLY A 3 10.76 69.65 3.10
N LYS A 4 12.06 69.30 3.04
CA LYS A 4 12.69 68.79 1.80
C LYS A 4 13.15 67.32 1.85
N GLY A 5 13.16 66.68 3.02
CA GLY A 5 13.58 65.27 3.17
C GLY A 5 12.47 64.23 2.98
N ARG A 6 11.19 64.62 2.90
CA ARG A 6 10.06 63.67 2.74
C ARG A 6 9.68 63.41 1.28
N LEU A 7 9.90 64.38 0.39
CA LEU A 7 9.49 64.25 -1.02
C LEU A 7 10.46 63.37 -1.84
N LEU A 8 11.77 63.45 -1.59
CA LEU A 8 12.77 62.59 -2.26
C LEU A 8 12.64 61.12 -1.83
N ARG A 9 12.41 60.86 -0.53
CA ARG A 9 12.13 59.51 -0.05
C ARG A 9 10.81 58.97 -0.59
N ALA A 10 9.79 59.82 -0.77
CA ALA A 10 8.51 59.40 -1.35
C ALA A 10 8.62 59.01 -2.83
N MET A 11 9.49 59.66 -3.62
CA MET A 11 9.71 59.30 -5.04
C MET A 11 10.50 57.99 -5.19
N GLU A 12 11.48 57.75 -4.32
CA GLU A 12 12.16 56.44 -4.21
C GLU A 12 11.17 55.37 -3.76
N VAL A 13 10.38 55.62 -2.72
CA VAL A 13 9.38 54.67 -2.20
C VAL A 13 8.29 54.40 -3.23
N ALA A 14 7.83 55.41 -3.99
CA ALA A 14 6.85 55.23 -5.05
C ALA A 14 7.40 54.42 -6.23
N SER A 15 8.65 54.66 -6.64
CA SER A 15 9.32 53.87 -7.68
C SER A 15 9.55 52.43 -7.22
N VAL A 16 9.95 52.23 -5.97
CA VAL A 16 10.13 50.89 -5.38
C VAL A 16 8.79 50.17 -5.28
N VAL A 17 7.71 50.84 -4.86
CA VAL A 17 6.36 50.24 -4.77
C VAL A 17 5.79 49.92 -6.16
N LEU A 18 6.02 50.78 -7.16
CA LEU A 18 5.63 50.51 -8.55
C LEU A 18 6.41 49.33 -9.14
N VAL A 19 7.73 49.27 -8.91
CA VAL A 19 8.57 48.16 -9.37
C VAL A 19 8.22 46.87 -8.64
N LEU A 20 8.01 46.88 -7.33
CA LEU A 20 7.58 45.71 -6.56
C LEU A 20 6.17 45.24 -6.98
N GLY A 21 5.25 46.18 -7.23
CA GLY A 21 3.90 45.89 -7.72
C GLY A 21 3.88 45.31 -9.13
N LEU A 22 4.71 45.84 -10.05
CA LEU A 22 4.92 45.27 -11.37
C LEU A 22 5.58 43.89 -11.29
N LEU A 23 6.61 43.71 -10.44
CA LEU A 23 7.27 42.42 -10.20
C LEU A 23 6.30 41.37 -9.64
N LEU A 24 5.43 41.74 -8.70
CA LEU A 24 4.38 40.86 -8.18
C LEU A 24 3.26 40.59 -9.20
N ALA A 25 3.05 41.49 -10.18
CA ALA A 25 2.08 41.29 -11.26
C ALA A 25 2.63 40.41 -12.42
N VAL A 26 3.94 40.47 -12.70
CA VAL A 26 4.58 39.58 -13.70
C VAL A 26 5.00 38.23 -13.12
N ALA A 27 5.30 38.18 -11.82
CA ALA A 27 5.33 36.93 -11.07
C ALA A 27 3.88 36.54 -10.79
N GLY A 28 3.19 36.10 -11.84
CA GLY A 28 1.83 35.59 -11.72
C GLY A 28 1.74 34.70 -10.49
N VAL A 29 0.79 34.99 -9.61
CA VAL A 29 0.45 34.11 -8.51
C VAL A 29 -0.15 32.87 -9.16
N SER A 30 0.70 31.97 -9.66
CA SER A 30 0.34 30.58 -9.73
C SER A 30 0.09 30.20 -8.29
N GLU A 31 -1.17 30.06 -7.92
CA GLU A 31 -1.54 29.28 -6.75
C GLU A 31 -0.82 27.95 -6.91
N GLY A 32 0.33 27.82 -6.23
CA GLY A 32 0.94 26.53 -6.07
C GLY A 32 -0.05 25.69 -5.30
N ARG A 33 -0.82 24.88 -6.00
CA ARG A 33 -1.30 23.62 -5.43
C ARG A 33 -0.28 22.58 -5.83
N PRO A 34 0.55 22.10 -4.90
CA PRO A 34 1.13 20.80 -5.04
C PRO A 34 0.66 19.97 -3.85
N MET A 35 -0.41 19.21 -4.07
CA MET A 35 -0.61 17.93 -3.39
C MET A 35 -1.28 16.94 -4.34
N ASP A 36 -0.73 16.84 -5.55
CA ASP A 36 -1.18 15.91 -6.59
C ASP A 36 -0.60 14.50 -6.35
N LEU A 37 -0.43 14.11 -5.08
CA LEU A 37 0.02 12.77 -4.67
C LEU A 37 -0.98 12.09 -3.73
N TYR A 38 -2.11 12.73 -3.44
CA TYR A 38 -3.15 12.17 -2.56
C TYR A 38 -4.41 11.69 -3.29
N ASP A 39 -4.61 12.06 -4.56
CA ASP A 39 -5.81 11.65 -5.32
C ASP A 39 -5.80 10.15 -5.69
N ASP A 40 -4.65 9.57 -6.03
CA ASP A 40 -4.60 8.12 -6.37
C ASP A 40 -4.87 7.22 -5.16
N VAL A 41 -4.56 7.69 -3.95
CA VAL A 41 -4.76 6.92 -2.72
C VAL A 41 -6.18 7.11 -2.21
N SER A 42 -6.78 8.30 -2.31
CA SER A 42 -8.18 8.53 -1.91
C SER A 42 -9.18 7.87 -2.85
N ASP A 43 -8.94 7.87 -4.17
CA ASP A 43 -9.80 7.20 -5.14
C ASP A 43 -9.79 5.68 -4.95
N PHE A 44 -8.70 5.12 -4.45
CA PHE A 44 -8.65 3.72 -4.03
C PHE A 44 -9.49 3.45 -2.77
N PHE A 45 -9.49 4.37 -1.80
CA PHE A 45 -10.29 4.22 -0.58
C PHE A 45 -11.79 4.48 -0.81
N ASP A 46 -12.18 5.29 -1.80
CA ASP A 46 -13.58 5.52 -2.17
C ASP A 46 -14.12 4.44 -3.14
N ALA A 47 -13.26 3.80 -3.93
CA ALA A 47 -13.63 2.68 -4.79
C ALA A 47 -13.77 1.34 -4.05
N ILE A 48 -13.23 1.22 -2.84
CA ILE A 48 -13.38 0.02 -1.99
C ILE A 48 -14.46 0.29 -0.96
N SER A 49 -15.67 -0.21 -1.19
CA SER A 49 -16.70 -0.23 -0.15
C SER A 49 -16.26 -1.15 1.00
N LEU A 50 -16.65 -0.84 2.25
CA LEU A 50 -16.48 -1.77 3.38
C LEU A 50 -17.17 -3.12 3.12
N ASP A 51 -18.17 -3.14 2.23
CA ASP A 51 -18.81 -4.35 1.74
C ASP A 51 -17.87 -5.17 0.83
N ASP A 52 -16.94 -4.53 0.11
CA ASP A 52 -15.90 -5.18 -0.69
C ASP A 52 -14.72 -5.64 0.17
N VAL A 53 -14.40 -4.98 1.28
CA VAL A 53 -13.41 -5.47 2.27
C VAL A 53 -13.93 -6.73 2.97
N ALA A 54 -15.22 -6.76 3.31
CA ALA A 54 -15.86 -7.95 3.86
C ALA A 54 -15.91 -9.11 2.86
N ASN A 55 -15.96 -8.82 1.55
CA ASN A 55 -15.99 -9.82 0.48
C ASN A 55 -14.60 -10.22 -0.05
N THR A 56 -13.57 -9.39 0.11
CA THR A 56 -12.17 -9.76 -0.18
C THR A 56 -11.53 -10.53 0.99
N GLY A 57 -12.15 -10.51 2.17
CA GLY A 57 -11.74 -11.27 3.35
C GLY A 57 -12.04 -12.77 3.34
N ARG A 58 -12.69 -13.32 2.31
CA ARG A 58 -12.93 -14.78 2.20
C ARG A 58 -13.05 -15.30 0.77
N ASN A 59 -12.22 -14.80 -0.15
CA ASN A 59 -11.92 -15.51 -1.39
C ASN A 59 -10.57 -16.24 -1.26
N THR A 60 -10.42 -17.01 -0.18
CA THR A 60 -9.40 -18.05 -0.10
C THR A 60 -9.89 -19.19 -0.97
N HIS A 61 -9.68 -19.10 -2.28
CA HIS A 61 -9.97 -20.16 -3.25
C HIS A 61 -9.04 -21.34 -2.90
N PRO A 62 -9.48 -22.34 -2.09
CA PRO A 62 -8.56 -23.29 -1.48
C PRO A 62 -7.84 -24.12 -2.53
N GLU A 63 -8.44 -24.36 -3.69
CA GLU A 63 -7.86 -25.03 -4.84
C GLU A 63 -6.64 -24.29 -5.44
N GLN A 64 -6.44 -22.99 -5.17
CA GLN A 64 -5.18 -22.31 -5.53
C GLN A 64 -3.99 -22.83 -4.71
N PHE A 65 -4.21 -23.31 -3.48
CA PHE A 65 -3.12 -23.75 -2.61
C PHE A 65 -3.18 -25.19 -2.13
N CYS A 66 -4.35 -25.72 -1.78
CA CYS A 66 -4.53 -27.11 -1.34
C CYS A 66 -4.04 -28.12 -2.39
N LEU A 67 -4.10 -27.77 -3.68
CA LEU A 67 -3.64 -28.62 -4.78
C LEU A 67 -2.17 -28.41 -5.15
N MET A 68 -1.48 -27.44 -4.54
CA MET A 68 -0.06 -27.27 -4.78
C MET A 68 0.76 -28.42 -4.16
N PRO A 69 1.90 -28.80 -4.75
CA PRO A 69 2.82 -29.72 -4.10
C PRO A 69 3.37 -29.10 -2.82
N ALA A 70 3.55 -29.90 -1.76
CA ALA A 70 4.18 -29.41 -0.53
C ALA A 70 5.62 -28.95 -0.80
N ARG A 71 5.94 -27.74 -0.33
CA ARG A 71 7.27 -27.14 -0.48
C ARG A 71 8.03 -27.18 0.85
N LYS A 72 9.13 -27.94 0.87
CA LYS A 72 10.07 -27.96 2.02
C LYS A 72 10.78 -26.61 2.21
N GLY A 73 11.10 -25.93 1.11
CA GLY A 73 11.89 -24.69 1.10
C GLY A 73 13.40 -24.93 1.28
N VAL A 74 14.17 -23.84 1.30
CA VAL A 74 15.66 -23.90 1.25
C VAL A 74 16.30 -24.14 2.62
N CYS A 75 15.58 -23.82 3.69
CA CYS A 75 16.05 -24.04 5.06
C CYS A 75 16.07 -25.53 5.43
N ARG A 76 16.86 -25.88 6.46
CA ARG A 76 17.16 -27.28 6.82
C ARG A 76 16.59 -27.74 8.16
N ALA A 77 15.63 -27.01 8.74
CA ALA A 77 14.90 -27.50 9.89
C ALA A 77 14.03 -28.72 9.52
N LEU A 78 13.57 -29.46 10.54
CA LEU A 78 12.68 -30.61 10.37
C LEU A 78 11.37 -30.36 11.11
N ILE A 79 10.66 -29.31 10.69
CA ILE A 79 9.42 -28.89 11.34
C ILE A 79 8.28 -29.78 10.83
N PRO A 80 7.61 -30.57 11.69
CA PRO A 80 6.45 -31.35 11.28
C PRO A 80 5.30 -30.39 10.92
N ARG A 81 4.75 -30.59 9.72
CA ARG A 81 3.62 -29.81 9.17
C ARG A 81 2.71 -30.76 8.41
N TRP A 82 1.52 -30.28 8.07
CA TRP A 82 0.50 -31.02 7.32
C TRP A 82 0.31 -30.39 5.96
N ARG A 83 0.07 -31.22 4.95
CA ARG A 83 -0.27 -30.78 3.60
C ARG A 83 -1.41 -31.63 3.05
N TYR A 84 -2.27 -31.06 2.23
CA TYR A 84 -3.32 -31.79 1.56
C TYR A 84 -2.73 -32.67 0.45
N ASP A 85 -3.22 -33.90 0.37
CA ASP A 85 -2.89 -34.86 -0.69
C ASP A 85 -4.16 -35.14 -1.50
N PRO A 86 -4.30 -34.60 -2.73
CA PRO A 86 -5.51 -34.79 -3.53
C PRO A 86 -5.67 -36.23 -4.03
N GLU A 87 -4.58 -37.00 -4.16
CA GLU A 87 -4.68 -38.42 -4.54
C GLU A 87 -5.29 -39.24 -3.41
N GLN A 88 -4.87 -38.96 -2.18
CA GLN A 88 -5.37 -39.64 -0.99
C GLN A 88 -6.63 -38.98 -0.38
N LYS A 89 -7.02 -37.81 -0.90
CA LYS A 89 -8.09 -36.94 -0.40
C LYS A 89 -8.02 -36.67 1.10
N LYS A 90 -6.80 -36.52 1.63
CA LYS A 90 -6.56 -36.33 3.07
C LYS A 90 -5.30 -35.51 3.32
N CYS A 91 -5.21 -34.95 4.51
CA CYS A 91 -3.99 -34.30 4.97
C CYS A 91 -2.95 -35.32 5.44
N VAL A 92 -1.70 -35.13 5.03
CA VAL A 92 -0.56 -35.98 5.40
C VAL A 92 0.57 -35.15 5.99
N GLU A 93 1.32 -35.73 6.92
CA GLU A 93 2.47 -35.05 7.52
C GLU A 93 3.64 -34.96 6.54
N PHE A 94 4.35 -33.84 6.55
CA PHE A 94 5.64 -33.66 5.86
C PHE A 94 6.59 -32.82 6.73
N LYS A 95 7.88 -32.79 6.35
CA LYS A 95 8.91 -31.99 7.04
C LYS A 95 9.16 -30.68 6.29
N PHE A 96 8.76 -29.57 6.89
CA PHE A 96 9.03 -28.23 6.42
C PHE A 96 10.40 -27.74 6.88
N GLY A 97 11.15 -27.12 5.96
CA GLY A 97 12.51 -26.62 6.17
C GLY A 97 12.60 -25.40 7.07
N GLY A 98 11.49 -24.68 7.29
CA GLY A 98 11.40 -23.50 8.16
C GLY A 98 11.37 -22.15 7.45
N CYS A 99 11.64 -22.12 6.14
CA CYS A 99 11.50 -20.92 5.30
C CYS A 99 11.16 -21.33 3.86
N ASP A 100 10.72 -20.38 3.02
CA ASP A 100 10.39 -20.57 1.60
C ASP A 100 9.44 -21.74 1.33
N GLY A 101 8.42 -21.90 2.19
CA GLY A 101 7.31 -22.81 1.96
C GLY A 101 6.28 -22.21 1.00
N ASN A 102 5.20 -22.94 0.77
CA ASN A 102 3.98 -22.43 0.16
C ASN A 102 2.79 -22.70 1.10
N GLU A 103 1.61 -22.34 0.67
CA GLU A 103 0.37 -22.30 1.45
C GLU A 103 -0.23 -23.69 1.71
N ASN A 104 0.20 -24.73 0.98
CA ASN A 104 -0.10 -26.13 1.33
C ASN A 104 0.77 -26.61 2.51
N ASN A 105 0.68 -25.91 3.64
CA ASN A 105 1.53 -26.07 4.81
C ASN A 105 0.81 -25.62 6.07
N PHE A 106 0.23 -26.57 6.79
CA PHE A 106 -0.59 -26.33 7.97
C PHE A 106 0.11 -26.81 9.23
N SER A 107 -0.16 -26.14 10.35
CA SER A 107 0.41 -26.49 11.66
C SER A 107 -0.22 -27.74 12.27
N SER A 108 -1.46 -28.07 11.88
CA SER A 108 -2.21 -29.21 12.41
C SER A 108 -3.02 -29.92 11.34
N TYR A 109 -3.31 -31.19 11.56
CA TYR A 109 -4.20 -31.98 10.70
C TYR A 109 -5.60 -31.37 10.61
N LYS A 110 -6.13 -30.89 11.74
CA LYS A 110 -7.48 -30.30 11.81
C LYS A 110 -7.61 -29.06 10.94
N ASP A 111 -6.61 -28.18 11.01
CA ASP A 111 -6.54 -26.94 10.22
C ASP A 111 -6.52 -27.29 8.73
N CYS A 112 -5.59 -28.15 8.32
CA CYS A 112 -5.49 -28.64 6.94
C CYS A 112 -6.80 -29.24 6.42
N MET A 113 -7.44 -30.13 7.19
CA MET A 113 -8.71 -30.74 6.77
C MET A 113 -9.82 -29.70 6.71
N SER A 114 -9.95 -28.82 7.70
CA SER A 114 -10.99 -27.78 7.68
C SER A 114 -10.85 -26.80 6.52
N THR A 115 -9.64 -26.61 6.00
CA THR A 115 -9.37 -25.72 4.87
C THR A 115 -9.46 -26.42 3.51
N CYS A 116 -8.98 -27.66 3.40
CA CYS A 116 -8.76 -28.35 2.12
C CYS A 116 -9.63 -29.60 1.92
N GLU A 117 -10.53 -29.94 2.84
CA GLU A 117 -11.42 -31.08 2.66
C GLU A 117 -12.27 -30.93 1.39
N GLY A 118 -12.34 -31.99 0.59
CA GLY A 118 -13.09 -32.03 -0.66
C GLY A 118 -12.39 -31.43 -1.88
N MET A 119 -11.15 -30.96 -1.74
CA MET A 119 -10.32 -30.50 -2.87
C MET A 119 -9.83 -31.65 -3.76
#